data_AF-A0A1B8DNF5-F1
#
_entry.id   AF-A0A1B8DNF5-F1
#
_cell.length_a   1.000
_cell.length_b   1.000
_cell.length_c   1.000
_cell.angle_alpha   90.00
_cell.angle_beta   90.00
_cell.angle_gamma   90.00
#
_symmetry.space_group_name_H-M   'P 1'
#
loop_
_entity.id
_entity.type
_entity.pdbx_description
1 polymer ?
#
loop_
_entity_poly.entity_id
_entity_poly.type
_entity_poly.pdbx_seq_one_letter_code
_entity_poly.pdbx_strand_id
1 'polypeptide(L)'
;MPFAMIAPVILTAAPLATCIAELSKWELSVSKPAGPTLPRAITPIPDTFQDVEQGLQRWKERVPEAFSSPSRQSYGNWLTGAARVLAAGQLQELDLQAVRQQVKSSKKKRGGGASSRLEKSELRAQKLAAAEARKKSQVQKKAQKQLHRAGIEARKQGRLRKKSVAQHTKMGLPIPPELEDPITDPEADSGSEYESASEGRRGSGSEGGWE
;
A
#
# COMPACT_ATOMS: atom_id res chain seq x y z
N MET A 1 -94.17 -46.00 -1.49
CA MET A 1 -94.43 -45.22 -0.26
C MET A 1 -93.88 -43.82 -0.46
N PRO A 2 -94.58 -42.78 0.00
CA PRO A 2 -94.80 -41.55 -0.77
C PRO A 2 -94.18 -40.30 -0.13
N PHE A 3 -94.33 -39.16 -0.82
CA PHE A 3 -94.06 -37.77 -0.37
C PHE A 3 -92.57 -37.41 -0.24
N ALA A 4 -92.10 -36.21 -0.58
CA ALA A 4 -92.80 -34.93 -0.64
C ALA A 4 -92.23 -34.00 -1.73
N MET A 5 -93.14 -33.22 -2.31
CA MET A 5 -92.87 -31.99 -3.03
C MET A 5 -92.12 -31.00 -2.14
N ILE A 6 -91.17 -30.25 -2.71
CA ILE A 6 -90.80 -28.93 -2.21
C ILE A 6 -91.02 -27.94 -3.35
N ALA A 7 -91.99 -27.06 -3.12
CA ALA A 7 -92.39 -25.96 -3.99
C ALA A 7 -91.48 -24.72 -3.75
N PRO A 8 -91.63 -23.64 -4.55
CA PRO A 8 -90.58 -22.67 -4.85
C PRO A 8 -90.41 -21.62 -3.74
N VAL A 9 -89.23 -21.01 -3.66
CA VAL A 9 -89.07 -19.75 -2.92
C VAL A 9 -88.61 -18.67 -3.89
N ILE A 10 -89.58 -17.83 -4.20
CA ILE A 10 -89.48 -16.59 -4.95
C ILE A 10 -88.61 -15.62 -4.17
N LEU A 11 -87.70 -15.00 -4.90
CA LEU A 11 -86.94 -13.81 -4.56
C LEU A 11 -87.90 -12.66 -4.21
N THR A 12 -87.94 -12.22 -2.95
CA THR A 12 -88.54 -10.93 -2.58
C THR A 12 -87.54 -10.09 -1.79
N ALA A 13 -87.22 -8.95 -2.39
CA ALA A 13 -86.35 -7.92 -1.86
C ALA A 13 -86.98 -7.20 -0.66
N ALA A 14 -86.17 -6.88 0.34
CA ALA A 14 -86.42 -5.83 1.33
C ALA A 14 -85.07 -5.42 1.98
N PRO A 15 -84.91 -4.21 2.52
CA PRO A 15 -84.16 -3.17 1.83
C PRO A 15 -82.83 -2.82 2.51
N LEU A 16 -81.87 -2.42 1.67
CA LEU A 16 -80.61 -1.75 1.99
C LEU A 16 -80.85 -0.35 2.59
N ALA A 17 -81.48 -0.25 3.76
CA ALA A 17 -81.81 1.03 4.39
C ALA A 17 -81.39 1.15 5.87
N THR A 18 -80.76 0.13 6.45
CA THR A 18 -80.38 0.13 7.88
C THR A 18 -78.90 -0.19 8.13
N CYS A 19 -78.02 0.11 7.15
CA CYS A 19 -76.56 0.09 7.37
C CYS A 19 -75.88 1.43 7.04
N ILE A 20 -76.62 2.45 6.58
CA ILE A 20 -76.05 3.75 6.18
C ILE A 20 -76.02 4.76 7.36
N ALA A 21 -76.78 4.53 8.43
CA ALA A 21 -76.86 5.48 9.55
C ALA A 21 -75.70 5.41 10.57
N GLU A 22 -74.82 4.40 10.49
CA GLU A 22 -73.73 4.21 11.46
C GLU A 22 -72.32 4.43 10.87
N LEU A 23 -72.23 4.95 9.64
CA LEU A 23 -70.98 5.38 9.02
C LEU A 23 -70.84 6.91 8.93
N SER A 24 -71.90 7.68 9.18
CA SER A 24 -71.88 9.15 9.15
C SER A 24 -71.35 9.81 10.43
N LYS A 25 -71.17 9.05 11.52
CA LYS A 25 -70.68 9.60 12.80
C LYS A 25 -69.15 9.66 12.91
N TRP A 26 -68.41 9.02 12.00
CA TRP A 26 -66.95 9.08 11.95
C TRP A 26 -66.41 10.05 10.89
N GLU A 27 -67.28 10.76 10.16
CA GLU A 27 -66.90 11.57 8.99
C GLU A 27 -66.81 13.08 9.24
N LEU A 28 -66.46 13.53 10.46
CA LEU A 28 -66.29 14.96 10.74
C LEU A 28 -65.01 15.29 11.53
N SER A 29 -63.87 14.70 11.16
CA SER A 29 -62.54 15.14 11.61
C SER A 29 -61.42 14.71 10.65
N VAL A 30 -61.58 14.92 9.34
CA VAL A 30 -60.45 14.89 8.41
C VAL A 30 -60.27 16.30 7.87
N SER A 31 -59.39 17.05 8.52
CA SER A 31 -58.83 18.27 7.96
C SER A 31 -58.23 17.94 6.60
N LYS A 32 -58.67 18.65 5.57
CA LYS A 32 -58.10 18.63 4.23
C LYS A 32 -56.59 18.91 4.27
N PRO A 33 -55.75 18.10 3.62
CA PRO A 33 -54.58 18.62 2.94
C PRO A 33 -54.70 18.38 1.44
N ALA A 34 -53.91 19.16 0.71
CA ALA A 34 -53.90 19.29 -0.73
C ALA A 34 -53.82 17.95 -1.49
N GLY A 35 -54.30 17.97 -2.74
CA GLY A 35 -54.47 16.79 -3.60
C GLY A 35 -53.22 15.93 -3.80
N PRO A 36 -53.36 14.78 -4.49
CA PRO A 36 -52.30 13.78 -4.62
C PRO A 36 -51.17 14.35 -5.47
N THR A 37 -50.23 15.03 -4.82
CA THR A 37 -48.93 15.33 -5.40
C THR A 37 -48.17 14.01 -5.34
N LEU A 38 -48.08 13.33 -6.48
CA LEU A 38 -47.17 12.20 -6.67
C LEU A 38 -45.83 12.53 -5.99
N PRO A 39 -45.28 11.67 -5.12
CA PRO A 39 -43.99 11.95 -4.51
C PRO A 39 -42.97 12.10 -5.65
N ARG A 40 -42.50 13.34 -5.84
CA ARG A 40 -41.37 13.66 -6.71
C ARG A 40 -40.27 12.63 -6.48
N ALA A 41 -39.69 12.07 -7.53
CA ALA A 41 -38.56 11.15 -7.42
C ALA A 41 -37.52 11.68 -6.40
N ILE A 42 -37.43 11.04 -5.23
CA ILE A 42 -36.79 11.61 -4.02
C ILE A 42 -35.26 11.55 -4.08
N THR A 43 -34.69 10.90 -5.10
CA THR A 43 -33.25 10.92 -5.38
C THR A 43 -33.04 10.88 -6.90
N PRO A 44 -32.24 11.81 -7.48
CA PRO A 44 -31.80 11.65 -8.86
C PRO A 44 -31.03 10.32 -8.98
N ILE A 45 -31.13 9.68 -10.16
CA ILE A 45 -30.29 8.52 -10.47
C ILE A 45 -28.84 9.03 -10.47
N PRO A 46 -27.95 8.45 -9.65
CA PRO A 46 -26.56 8.89 -9.62
C PRO A 46 -25.92 8.58 -10.97
N ASP A 47 -25.33 9.59 -11.60
CA ASP A 47 -24.59 9.45 -12.86
C ASP A 47 -23.07 9.46 -12.63
N THR A 48 -22.61 9.93 -11.46
CA THR A 48 -21.21 9.86 -11.04
C THR A 48 -20.99 8.99 -9.80
N PHE A 49 -19.76 8.49 -9.64
CA PHE A 49 -19.36 7.76 -8.43
C PHE A 49 -19.50 8.61 -7.16
N GLN A 50 -19.29 9.93 -7.25
CA GLN A 50 -19.44 10.84 -6.11
C GLN A 50 -20.90 10.91 -5.63
N ASP A 51 -21.86 10.87 -6.55
CA ASP A 51 -23.28 10.89 -6.19
C ASP A 51 -23.70 9.59 -5.48
N VAL A 52 -23.12 8.46 -5.89
CA VAL A 52 -23.34 7.17 -5.20
C VAL A 52 -22.75 7.21 -3.80
N GLU A 53 -21.54 7.73 -3.63
CA GLU A 53 -20.89 7.86 -2.31
C GLU A 53 -21.66 8.79 -1.36
N GLN A 54 -22.08 9.95 -1.85
CA GLN A 54 -22.90 10.89 -1.09
C GLN A 54 -24.26 10.27 -0.72
N GLY A 55 -24.87 9.53 -1.65
CA GLY A 55 -26.07 8.76 -1.39
C GLY A 55 -25.86 7.73 -0.26
N LEU A 56 -24.78 6.95 -0.33
CA LEU A 56 -24.43 5.96 0.70
C LEU A 56 -24.23 6.60 2.08
N GLN A 57 -23.56 7.76 2.16
CA GLN A 57 -23.41 8.47 3.45
C GLN A 57 -24.75 8.98 3.98
N ARG A 58 -25.58 9.57 3.12
CA ARG A 58 -26.91 10.05 3.50
C ARG A 58 -27.80 8.92 4.05
N TRP A 59 -27.75 7.74 3.43
CA TRP A 59 -28.51 6.59 3.89
C TRP A 59 -27.92 5.95 5.16
N LYS A 60 -26.59 6.00 5.32
CA LYS A 60 -25.91 5.56 6.54
C LYS A 60 -26.38 6.32 7.78
N GLU A 61 -26.70 7.61 7.66
CA GLU A 61 -27.19 8.43 8.77
C GLU A 61 -28.70 8.24 9.03
N ARG A 62 -29.51 8.12 7.97
CA ARG A 62 -30.98 8.08 8.09
C ARG A 62 -31.58 6.74 8.50
N VAL A 63 -30.96 5.64 8.08
CA VAL A 63 -31.56 4.31 8.13
C VAL A 63 -31.37 3.55 9.46
N PRO A 64 -30.26 3.72 10.22
CA PRO A 64 -30.02 2.90 11.40
C PRO A 64 -31.10 3.05 12.48
N GLU A 65 -31.79 4.19 12.58
CA GLU A 65 -32.68 4.50 13.69
C GLU A 65 -33.96 3.65 13.73
N ALA A 66 -34.43 3.19 12.56
CA ALA A 66 -35.65 2.39 12.45
C ALA A 66 -35.42 0.86 12.52
N PHE A 67 -34.17 0.40 12.59
CA PHE A 67 -33.85 -1.03 12.53
C PHE A 67 -33.48 -1.64 13.89
N SER A 68 -33.92 -2.88 14.09
CA SER A 68 -33.49 -3.73 15.21
C SER A 68 -31.98 -4.00 15.15
N SER A 69 -31.36 -4.27 16.31
CA SER A 69 -29.90 -4.43 16.46
C SER A 69 -29.25 -5.39 15.44
N PRO A 70 -29.78 -6.61 15.18
CA PRO A 70 -29.20 -7.52 14.19
C PRO A 70 -29.30 -7.00 12.75
N SER A 71 -30.43 -6.38 12.40
CA SER A 71 -30.68 -5.81 11.08
C SER A 71 -29.81 -4.58 10.81
N ARG A 72 -29.60 -3.75 11.82
CA ARG A 72 -28.70 -2.59 11.78
C ARG A 72 -27.26 -3.02 11.48
N GLN A 73 -26.79 -4.10 12.11
CA GLN A 73 -25.44 -4.63 11.87
C GLN A 73 -25.28 -5.19 10.45
N SER A 74 -26.27 -5.97 9.98
CA SER A 74 -26.28 -6.49 8.61
C SER A 74 -26.24 -5.36 7.57
N TYR A 75 -27.05 -4.32 7.78
CA TYR A 75 -27.07 -3.14 6.93
C TYR A 75 -25.75 -2.36 6.94
N GLY A 76 -25.13 -2.19 8.12
CA GLY A 76 -23.82 -1.55 8.25
C GLY A 76 -22.70 -2.31 7.51
N ASN A 77 -22.73 -3.64 7.58
CA ASN A 77 -21.79 -4.50 6.85
C ASN A 77 -21.99 -4.37 5.33
N TRP A 78 -23.24 -4.35 4.86
CA TRP A 78 -23.55 -4.14 3.45
C TRP A 78 -23.07 -2.78 2.95
N LEU A 79 -23.36 -1.69 3.69
CA LEU A 79 -22.89 -0.34 3.34
C LEU A 79 -21.37 -0.28 3.24
N THR A 80 -20.66 -0.90 4.18
CA THR A 80 -19.19 -0.95 4.18
C THR A 80 -18.67 -1.73 2.98
N GLY A 81 -19.29 -2.86 2.64
CA GLY A 81 -18.98 -3.64 1.44
C GLY A 81 -19.21 -2.85 0.16
N ALA A 82 -20.36 -2.18 0.05
CA ALA A 82 -20.72 -1.37 -1.12
C ALA A 82 -19.73 -0.22 -1.35
N ALA A 83 -19.33 0.49 -0.28
CA ALA A 83 -18.32 1.54 -0.36
C ALA A 83 -16.96 1.02 -0.87
N ARG A 84 -16.54 -0.17 -0.41
CA ARG A 84 -15.29 -0.80 -0.88
C ARG A 84 -15.34 -1.16 -2.37
N VAL A 85 -16.47 -1.71 -2.83
CA VAL A 85 -16.64 -2.07 -4.25
C VAL A 85 -16.62 -0.83 -5.14
N LEU A 86 -17.23 0.28 -4.69
CA LEU A 86 -17.20 1.55 -5.43
C LEU A 86 -15.79 2.13 -5.55
N ALA A 87 -15.04 2.16 -4.45
CA ALA A 87 -13.66 2.63 -4.46
C ALA A 87 -12.77 1.80 -5.41
N ALA A 88 -12.96 0.48 -5.43
CA ALA A 88 -12.27 -0.40 -6.38
C ALA A 88 -12.65 -0.08 -7.84
N GLY A 89 -13.94 0.19 -8.11
CA GLY A 89 -14.41 0.60 -9.43
C GLY A 89 -13.80 1.92 -9.91
N GLN A 90 -13.68 2.93 -9.03
CA GLN A 90 -13.02 4.20 -9.34
C GLN A 90 -11.55 3.99 -9.69
N LEU A 91 -10.83 3.19 -8.90
CA LEU A 91 -9.42 2.90 -9.15
C LEU A 91 -9.24 2.21 -10.51
N GLN A 92 -10.09 1.25 -10.84
CA GLN A 92 -10.04 0.57 -12.14
C GLN A 92 -10.28 1.53 -13.31
N GLU A 93 -11.19 2.50 -13.18
CA GLU A 93 -11.43 3.51 -14.21
C GLU A 93 -10.19 4.42 -14.41
N LEU A 94 -9.52 4.81 -13.31
CA LEU A 94 -8.28 5.59 -13.37
C LEU A 94 -7.15 4.80 -14.04
N ASP A 95 -6.99 3.51 -13.71
CA ASP A 95 -5.99 2.65 -14.35
C ASP A 95 -6.25 2.50 -15.85
N LEU A 96 -7.51 2.31 -16.26
CA LEU A 96 -7.89 2.27 -17.67
C LEU A 96 -7.58 3.59 -18.38
N GLN A 97 -7.79 4.73 -17.73
CA GLN A 97 -7.40 6.03 -18.28
C GLN A 97 -5.89 6.16 -18.41
N ALA A 98 -5.12 5.75 -17.41
CA ALA A 98 -3.66 5.77 -17.45
C ALA A 98 -3.10 4.92 -18.59
N VAL A 99 -3.62 3.70 -18.76
CA VAL A 99 -3.26 2.80 -19.86
C VAL A 99 -3.61 3.42 -21.21
N ARG A 100 -4.80 4.01 -21.36
CA ARG A 100 -5.20 4.71 -22.59
C ARG A 100 -4.27 5.87 -22.92
N GLN A 101 -3.84 6.66 -21.94
CA GLN A 101 -2.89 7.76 -22.14
C GLN A 101 -1.49 7.25 -22.50
N GLN A 102 -1.03 6.17 -21.88
CA GLN A 102 0.23 5.52 -22.21
C GLN A 102 0.23 4.99 -23.66
N VAL A 103 -0.86 4.36 -24.09
CA VAL A 103 -1.01 3.87 -25.48
C VAL A 103 -1.02 5.05 -26.45
N LYS A 104 -1.75 6.13 -26.14
CA LYS A 104 -1.77 7.36 -26.98
C LYS A 104 -0.39 7.99 -27.12
N SER A 105 0.34 8.15 -26.02
CA SER A 105 1.70 8.72 -26.04
C SER A 105 2.71 7.79 -26.72
N SER A 106 2.57 6.47 -26.57
CA SER A 106 3.40 5.47 -27.26
C SER A 106 3.13 5.46 -28.77
N LYS A 107 1.86 5.61 -29.19
CA LYS A 107 1.50 5.77 -30.60
C LYS A 107 2.10 7.06 -31.19
N LYS A 108 2.08 8.16 -30.44
CA LYS A 108 2.72 9.43 -30.83
C LYS A 108 4.25 9.31 -30.95
N LYS A 109 4.91 8.50 -30.10
CA LYS A 109 6.36 8.26 -30.21
C LYS A 109 6.77 7.38 -31.40
N ARG A 110 5.85 6.57 -31.96
CA ARG A 110 6.12 5.75 -33.16
C ARG A 110 5.92 6.52 -34.48
N GLY A 111 5.38 7.73 -34.45
CA GLY A 111 5.22 8.59 -35.63
C GLY A 111 5.55 10.04 -35.32
N GLY A 112 6.75 10.49 -35.66
CA GLY A 112 7.10 11.92 -35.71
C GLY A 112 8.06 12.36 -34.63
N GLY A 113 9.36 12.35 -34.96
CA GLY A 113 10.40 13.00 -34.18
C GLY A 113 10.24 14.52 -34.21
N ALA A 114 9.97 15.12 -33.04
CA ALA A 114 10.07 16.57 -32.87
C ALA A 114 10.40 17.03 -31.42
N SER A 115 10.74 16.13 -30.48
CA SER A 115 11.27 16.52 -29.13
C SER A 115 12.79 16.33 -29.01
N SER A 116 13.51 16.33 -30.13
CA SER A 116 14.70 15.46 -30.27
C SER A 116 16.06 16.15 -30.23
N ARG A 117 16.16 17.45 -29.93
CA ARG A 117 17.46 18.15 -29.87
C ARG A 117 17.88 18.48 -28.44
N LEU A 118 17.03 19.14 -27.66
CA LEU A 118 17.34 19.53 -26.27
C LEU A 118 17.46 18.32 -25.33
N GLU A 119 16.49 17.40 -25.36
CA GLU A 119 16.55 16.17 -24.56
C GLU A 119 17.76 15.28 -24.94
N LYS A 120 18.15 15.26 -26.22
CA LYS A 120 19.33 14.49 -26.66
C LYS A 120 20.64 15.14 -26.23
N SER A 121 20.72 16.48 -26.18
CA SER A 121 21.90 17.17 -25.65
C SER A 121 22.02 17.00 -24.14
N GLU A 122 20.92 17.07 -23.40
CA GLU A 122 20.91 16.83 -21.95
C GLU A 122 21.32 15.39 -21.62
N LEU A 123 20.78 14.41 -22.33
CA LEU A 123 21.15 13.00 -22.15
C LEU A 123 22.61 12.73 -22.52
N ARG A 124 23.19 13.47 -23.48
CA ARG A 124 24.63 13.40 -23.79
C ARG A 124 25.48 14.03 -22.68
N ALA A 125 25.09 15.19 -22.16
CA ALA A 125 25.78 15.84 -21.05
C ALA A 125 25.78 14.96 -19.80
N GLN A 126 24.63 14.33 -19.48
CA GLN A 126 24.51 13.41 -18.35
C GLN A 126 25.41 12.17 -18.51
N LYS A 127 25.50 11.61 -19.72
CA LYS A 127 26.39 10.47 -20.00
C LYS A 127 27.87 10.81 -19.84
N LEU A 128 28.28 12.00 -20.26
CA LEU A 128 29.66 12.46 -20.08
C LEU A 128 29.99 12.67 -18.59
N ALA A 129 29.10 13.35 -17.85
CA ALA A 129 29.26 13.52 -16.41
C ALA A 129 29.32 12.17 -15.66
N ALA A 130 28.45 11.22 -16.03
CA ALA A 130 28.45 9.88 -15.43
C ALA A 130 29.74 9.10 -15.76
N ALA A 131 30.30 9.27 -16.96
CA ALA A 131 31.56 8.63 -17.35
C ALA A 131 32.75 9.19 -16.56
N GLU A 132 32.80 10.50 -16.32
CA GLU A 132 33.83 11.13 -15.50
C GLU A 132 33.74 10.70 -14.04
N ALA A 133 32.53 10.68 -13.47
CA ALA A 133 32.31 10.19 -12.10
C ALA A 133 32.74 8.72 -11.94
N ARG A 134 32.44 7.86 -12.94
CA ARG A 134 32.90 6.46 -12.95
C ARG A 134 34.42 6.34 -12.97
N LYS A 135 35.12 7.14 -13.78
CA LYS A 135 36.59 7.14 -13.83
C LYS A 135 37.19 7.56 -12.49
N LYS A 136 36.69 8.63 -11.87
CA LYS A 136 37.13 9.10 -10.54
C LYS A 136 36.95 8.00 -9.47
N SER A 137 35.78 7.37 -9.43
CA SER A 137 35.50 6.28 -8.50
C SER A 137 36.42 5.06 -8.73
N GLN A 138 36.70 4.70 -9.98
CA GLN A 138 37.62 3.61 -10.30
C GLN A 138 39.04 3.89 -9.80
N VAL A 139 39.54 5.12 -9.97
CA VAL A 139 40.87 5.52 -9.49
C VAL A 139 40.93 5.44 -7.97
N GLN A 140 39.92 5.97 -7.26
CA GLN A 140 39.84 5.89 -5.80
C GLN A 140 39.84 4.45 -5.30
N LYS A 141 39.02 3.56 -5.90
CA LYS A 141 38.98 2.14 -5.54
C LYS A 141 40.31 1.43 -5.77
N LYS A 142 41.04 1.79 -6.84
CA LYS A 142 42.38 1.24 -7.09
C LYS A 142 43.38 1.71 -6.03
N ALA A 143 43.38 3.00 -5.70
CA ALA A 143 44.25 3.54 -4.65
C ALA A 143 43.96 2.90 -3.28
N GLN A 144 42.68 2.77 -2.90
CA GLN A 144 42.28 2.12 -1.65
C GLN A 144 42.77 0.66 -1.58
N LYS A 145 42.65 -0.10 -2.68
CA LYS A 145 43.16 -1.48 -2.74
C LYS A 145 44.68 -1.56 -2.59
N GLN A 146 45.42 -0.57 -3.12
CA GLN A 146 46.87 -0.51 -2.96
C GLN A 146 47.24 -0.22 -1.51
N LEU A 147 46.61 0.76 -0.87
CA LEU A 147 46.79 1.06 0.55
C LEU A 147 46.50 -0.17 1.42
N HIS A 148 45.38 -0.84 1.18
CA HIS A 148 45.01 -2.04 1.94
C HIS A 148 46.03 -3.18 1.80
N ARG A 149 46.55 -3.42 0.58
CA ARG A 149 47.61 -4.42 0.35
C ARG A 149 48.89 -4.04 1.10
N ALA A 150 49.31 -2.79 1.01
CA ALA A 150 50.48 -2.28 1.72
C ALA A 150 50.31 -2.40 3.24
N GLY A 151 49.10 -2.11 3.77
CA GLY A 151 48.80 -2.26 5.20
C GLY A 151 48.83 -3.71 5.68
N ILE A 152 48.35 -4.67 4.88
CA ILE A 152 48.49 -6.10 5.20
C ILE A 152 49.96 -6.51 5.26
N GLU A 153 50.78 -6.06 4.30
CA GLU A 153 52.21 -6.37 4.25
C GLU A 153 52.95 -5.76 5.45
N ALA A 154 52.67 -4.49 5.78
CA ALA A 154 53.20 -3.82 6.97
C ALA A 154 52.85 -4.58 8.26
N ARG A 155 51.59 -5.02 8.42
CA ARG A 155 51.17 -5.84 9.57
C ARG A 155 51.87 -7.19 9.64
N LYS A 156 52.11 -7.85 8.50
CA LYS A 156 52.86 -9.11 8.45
C LYS A 156 54.31 -8.89 8.87
N GLN A 157 54.97 -7.88 8.33
CA GLN A 157 56.34 -7.54 8.70
C GLN A 157 56.44 -7.14 10.18
N GLY A 158 55.48 -6.35 10.69
CA GLY A 158 55.42 -6.00 12.11
C GLY A 158 55.27 -7.21 13.02
N ARG A 159 54.49 -8.22 12.62
CA ARG A 159 54.40 -9.50 13.34
C ARG A 159 55.72 -10.27 13.32
N LEU A 160 56.41 -10.31 12.18
CA LEU A 160 57.73 -10.96 12.07
C LEU A 160 58.77 -10.25 12.95
N ARG A 161 58.82 -8.91 12.92
CA ARG A 161 59.67 -8.08 13.77
C ARG A 161 59.42 -8.36 15.26
N LYS A 162 58.15 -8.38 15.68
CA LYS A 162 57.79 -8.68 17.08
C LYS A 162 58.24 -10.08 17.50
N LYS A 163 58.15 -11.07 16.61
CA LYS A 163 58.63 -12.43 16.88
C LYS A 163 60.15 -12.49 17.02
N SER A 164 60.92 -11.84 16.14
CA SER A 164 62.38 -11.81 16.23
C SER A 164 62.84 -11.07 17.48
N VAL A 165 62.25 -9.91 17.79
CA VAL A 165 62.53 -9.18 19.04
C VAL A 165 62.29 -10.07 20.26
N ALA A 166 61.13 -10.73 20.33
CA ALA A 166 60.83 -11.64 21.45
C ALA A 166 61.85 -12.79 21.57
N GLN A 167 62.35 -13.32 20.45
CA GLN A 167 63.42 -14.34 20.46
C GLN A 167 64.75 -13.79 20.99
N HIS A 168 65.17 -12.59 20.56
CA HIS A 168 66.39 -11.94 21.08
C HIS A 168 66.28 -11.69 22.58
N THR A 169 65.15 -11.14 23.03
CA THR A 169 64.87 -10.92 24.46
C THR A 169 64.90 -12.24 25.23
N LYS A 170 64.31 -13.32 24.69
CA LYS A 170 64.34 -14.65 25.31
C LYS A 170 65.75 -15.22 25.43
N MET A 171 66.62 -14.95 24.46
CA MET A 171 68.02 -15.39 24.46
C MET A 171 68.96 -14.44 25.23
N GLY A 172 68.44 -13.35 25.81
CA GLY A 172 69.26 -12.33 26.49
C GLY A 172 70.22 -11.59 25.56
N LEU A 173 69.96 -11.61 24.25
CA LEU A 173 70.79 -10.95 23.25
C LEU A 173 70.33 -9.51 23.05
N PRO A 174 71.26 -8.56 22.81
CA PRO A 174 70.90 -7.21 22.44
C PRO A 174 70.08 -7.21 21.14
N ILE A 175 69.08 -6.33 21.07
CA ILE A 175 68.21 -6.20 19.91
C ILE A 175 68.99 -5.43 18.82
N PRO A 176 69.06 -5.97 17.59
CA PRO A 176 69.66 -5.26 16.46
C PRO A 176 68.92 -3.93 16.17
N PRO A 177 69.64 -2.86 15.79
CA PRO A 177 69.03 -1.55 15.51
C PRO A 177 67.98 -1.59 14.39
N GLU A 178 68.12 -2.51 13.42
CA GLU A 178 67.14 -2.71 12.35
C GLU A 178 65.75 -3.19 12.83
N LEU A 179 65.67 -3.74 14.05
CA LEU A 179 64.42 -4.22 14.65
C LEU A 179 63.83 -3.24 15.67
N GLU A 180 64.47 -2.08 15.85
CA GLU A 180 64.08 -1.07 16.84
C GLU A 180 62.91 -0.21 16.31
N ASP A 181 62.95 0.17 15.03
CA ASP A 181 61.98 1.09 14.40
C ASP A 181 60.62 0.44 14.07
N PRO A 182 59.50 0.95 14.63
CA PRO A 182 58.17 0.41 14.37
C PRO A 182 57.81 0.53 12.89
N ILE A 183 57.29 -0.56 12.31
CA ILE A 183 56.75 -0.52 10.95
C ILE A 183 55.38 0.15 11.00
N THR A 184 55.29 1.35 10.44
CA THR A 184 54.05 2.13 10.33
C THR A 184 53.09 1.49 9.32
N ASP A 185 51.82 1.35 9.71
CA ASP A 185 50.77 0.83 8.83
C ASP A 185 50.18 1.99 8.00
N PRO A 186 50.39 2.03 6.66
CA PRO A 186 49.88 3.10 5.82
C PRO A 186 48.34 3.18 5.78
N GLU A 187 47.63 2.10 6.12
CA GLU A 187 46.18 2.10 6.24
C GLU A 187 45.71 2.82 7.51
N ALA A 188 46.48 2.75 8.61
CA ALA A 188 46.16 3.39 9.88
C ALA A 188 46.36 4.91 9.85
N ASP A 189 47.38 5.39 9.13
CA ASP A 189 47.66 6.83 8.96
C ASP A 189 46.74 7.51 7.95
N SER A 190 46.02 6.75 7.13
CA SER A 190 45.09 7.29 6.12
C SER A 190 43.80 7.85 6.73
N GLY A 191 43.61 7.77 8.05
CA GLY A 191 42.50 8.38 8.77
C GLY A 191 41.11 7.86 8.38
N SER A 192 41.02 6.72 7.67
CA SER A 192 39.73 6.13 7.37
C SER A 192 39.19 5.45 8.64
N GLU A 193 38.41 6.20 9.42
CA GLU A 193 37.54 5.66 10.47
C GLU A 193 36.66 4.57 9.85
N TYR A 194 37.08 3.33 9.99
CA TYR A 194 36.21 2.19 9.80
C TYR A 194 35.67 1.85 11.18
N GLU A 195 34.45 2.29 11.48
CA GLU A 195 33.67 1.74 12.60
C GLU A 195 33.51 0.24 12.35
N SER A 196 34.39 -0.57 12.93
CA SER A 196 34.24 -2.02 12.96
C SER A 196 33.20 -2.41 13.98
N ALA A 197 31.94 -2.32 13.58
CA ALA A 197 30.86 -3.11 14.16
C ALA A 197 31.04 -4.58 13.71
N SER A 198 31.96 -5.30 14.35
CA SER A 198 31.95 -6.75 14.34
C SER A 198 32.22 -7.25 15.76
N GLU A 199 31.18 -7.21 16.59
CA GLU A 199 31.11 -8.01 17.81
C GLU A 199 31.28 -9.49 17.42
N GLY A 200 32.50 -9.98 17.63
CA GLY A 200 32.86 -11.37 17.43
C GLY A 200 32.11 -12.24 18.42
N ARG A 201 31.03 -12.89 17.95
CA ARG A 201 30.44 -14.05 18.61
C ARG A 201 31.45 -15.20 18.56
N ARG A 202 32.25 -15.35 19.62
CA ARG A 202 33.12 -16.51 19.85
C ARG A 202 32.26 -17.76 20.04
N GLY A 203 32.05 -18.51 18.97
CA GLY A 203 31.58 -19.90 19.04
C GLY A 203 32.77 -20.80 19.37
N SER A 204 32.97 -21.08 20.65
CA SER A 204 33.85 -22.14 21.13
C SER A 204 33.07 -23.46 21.05
N GLY A 205 33.27 -24.24 20.00
CA GLY A 205 32.72 -25.57 19.83
C GLY A 205 33.85 -26.56 19.64
N SER A 206 34.40 -27.05 20.74
CA SER A 206 35.38 -28.13 20.77
C SER A 206 34.85 -29.15 21.77
N GLU A 207 34.50 -30.34 21.28
CA GLU A 207 34.70 -31.65 21.92
C GLU A 207 33.87 -32.70 21.15
N GLY A 208 34.52 -33.35 20.19
CA GLY A 208 34.07 -34.62 19.63
C GLY A 208 34.64 -35.74 20.49
N GLY A 209 33.77 -36.37 21.28
CA GLY A 209 34.07 -37.63 21.96
C GLY A 209 33.94 -38.79 20.98
N TRP A 210 35.02 -39.53 20.81
CA TRP A 210 35.00 -40.87 20.26
C TRP A 210 35.51 -41.80 21.36
N GLU A 211 34.60 -42.55 21.97
CA GLU A 211 34.85 -43.85 22.61
C GLU A 211 33.53 -44.63 22.70
#